data_AF-A0A834E9U5-F1
#
_entry.id   AF-A0A834E9U5-F1
#
_cell.length_a   1.000
_cell.length_b   1.000
_cell.length_c   1.000
_cell.angle_alpha   90.00
_cell.angle_beta   90.00
_cell.angle_gamma   90.00
#
_symmetry.space_group_name_H-M   'P 1'
#
loop_
_entity.id
_entity.type
_entity.pdbx_description
1 polymer ?
#
loop_
_entity_poly.entity_id
_entity_poly.type
_entity_poly.pdbx_seq_one_letter_code
_entity_poly.pdbx_strand_id
1 'polypeptide(L)'
;MANQVNGNAVQLKEEEEPMDTSSVTHTEHYKTLIEAGLPQKVAERLDEIFQTGLVAYVDLDERAIDALREFNEEGALSVLQQFKESDLSHVQNKSAFLCGVMKTYRQREKQGSKVQESTKGPDEAKIKVKLDVVMKSN
;
A
#
# COMPACT_ATOMS: atom_id res chain seq x y z
N MET A 1 -5.50 -36.10 60.72
CA MET A 1 -5.48 -36.46 59.29
C MET A 1 -4.82 -35.34 58.52
N ALA A 2 -3.74 -35.63 57.79
CA ALA A 2 -3.15 -34.74 56.81
C ALA A 2 -4.01 -34.71 55.54
N ASN A 3 -4.16 -33.56 54.89
CA ASN A 3 -4.43 -33.55 53.46
C ASN A 3 -3.62 -32.46 52.78
N GLN A 4 -2.63 -32.93 52.01
CA GLN A 4 -1.88 -32.17 51.01
C GLN A 4 -2.74 -32.14 49.74
N VAL A 5 -2.95 -30.95 49.15
CA VAL A 5 -3.16 -30.79 47.70
C VAL A 5 -2.58 -29.42 47.35
N ASN A 6 -1.36 -29.38 46.84
CA ASN A 6 -0.99 -29.50 45.42
C ASN A 6 -1.01 -28.13 44.74
N GLY A 7 0.18 -27.63 44.42
CA GLY A 7 0.36 -26.48 43.55
C GLY A 7 0.02 -26.82 42.11
N ASN A 8 -0.50 -25.83 41.40
CA ASN A 8 -0.33 -25.76 39.96
C ASN A 8 -0.18 -24.31 39.55
N ALA A 9 0.98 -24.01 39.00
CA ALA A 9 1.33 -22.77 38.34
C ALA A 9 0.92 -22.88 36.87
N VAL A 10 0.03 -22.02 36.41
CA VAL A 10 -0.11 -21.63 35.00
C VAL A 10 -0.85 -20.29 35.03
N GLN A 11 -0.16 -19.15 34.99
CA GLN A 11 0.30 -18.46 33.78
C GLN A 11 -0.82 -18.32 32.76
N LEU A 12 -1.57 -17.22 32.83
CA LEU A 12 -2.02 -16.48 31.66
C LEU A 12 -1.88 -15.01 31.99
N LYS A 13 -0.96 -14.36 31.28
CA LYS A 13 -0.86 -12.90 31.26
C LYS A 13 -2.12 -12.42 30.56
N GLU A 14 -2.97 -11.75 31.31
CA GLU A 14 -3.95 -10.83 30.75
C GLU A 14 -3.16 -9.69 30.12
N GLU A 15 -2.92 -9.78 28.81
CA GLU A 15 -2.64 -8.60 28.00
C GLU A 15 -3.95 -7.81 27.92
N GLU A 16 -4.03 -6.81 28.79
CA GLU A 16 -4.84 -5.64 28.55
C GLU A 16 -4.39 -5.01 27.23
N GLU A 17 -5.33 -4.76 26.34
CA GLU A 17 -5.51 -3.47 25.68
C GLU A 17 -6.98 -3.37 25.25
N PRO A 18 -7.83 -2.69 26.04
CA PRO A 18 -9.16 -2.30 25.59
C PRO A 18 -9.05 -1.00 24.80
N MET A 19 -8.99 -1.07 23.46
CA MET A 19 -9.29 0.10 22.62
C MET A 19 -10.33 -0.25 21.56
N ASP A 20 -11.58 -0.18 22.02
CA ASP A 20 -12.78 0.02 21.21
C ASP A 20 -12.79 1.48 20.74
N THR A 21 -12.35 1.73 19.51
CA THR A 21 -12.70 2.95 18.78
C THR A 21 -13.21 2.58 17.40
N SER A 22 -14.54 2.43 17.32
CA SER A 22 -15.35 2.82 16.16
C SER A 22 -15.17 2.02 14.88
N SER A 23 -15.91 0.91 14.77
CA SER A 23 -16.59 0.39 13.56
C SER A 23 -16.06 0.82 12.18
N VAL A 24 -14.79 0.55 11.90
CA VAL A 24 -14.34 0.24 10.54
C VAL A 24 -14.17 -1.27 10.53
N THR A 25 -14.86 -1.98 9.64
CA THR A 25 -14.67 -3.43 9.47
C THR A 25 -13.28 -3.67 8.88
N HIS A 26 -12.26 -3.51 9.72
CA HIS A 26 -10.88 -3.82 9.36
C HIS A 26 -10.85 -5.29 8.96
N THR A 27 -10.34 -5.56 7.77
CA THR A 27 -10.18 -6.93 7.29
C THR A 27 -9.24 -7.68 8.23
N GLU A 28 -9.31 -9.02 8.31
CA GLU A 28 -8.37 -9.80 9.14
C GLU A 28 -6.90 -9.47 8.84
N HIS A 29 -6.63 -9.01 7.61
CA HIS A 29 -5.33 -8.55 7.15
C HIS A 29 -4.79 -7.31 7.90
N TYR A 30 -5.64 -6.43 8.40
CA TYR A 30 -5.21 -5.23 9.12
C TYR A 30 -4.36 -5.57 10.35
N LYS A 31 -4.79 -6.55 11.16
CA LYS A 31 -4.02 -7.00 12.33
C LYS A 31 -2.63 -7.49 11.92
N THR A 32 -2.55 -8.30 10.86
CA THR A 32 -1.28 -8.80 10.34
C THR A 32 -0.35 -7.68 9.86
N LEU A 33 -0.89 -6.61 9.26
CA LEU A 33 -0.10 -5.44 8.85
C LEU A 33 0.49 -4.69 10.07
N ILE A 34 -0.27 -4.56 11.15
CA ILE A 34 0.21 -3.97 12.41
C ILE A 34 1.29 -4.85 13.05
N GLU A 35 1.07 -6.17 13.11
CA GLU A 35 2.05 -7.15 13.63
C GLU A 35 3.34 -7.19 12.80
N ALA A 36 3.24 -6.96 11.48
CA ALA A 36 4.40 -6.79 10.61
C ALA A 36 5.22 -5.51 10.91
N GLY A 37 4.70 -4.63 11.77
CA GLY A 37 5.36 -3.42 12.21
C GLY A 37 5.09 -2.20 11.32
N LEU A 38 4.01 -2.21 10.53
CA LEU A 38 3.58 -1.02 9.79
C LEU A 38 2.86 -0.04 10.74
N PRO A 39 3.05 1.27 10.54
CA PRO A 39 2.33 2.27 11.31
C PRO A 39 0.83 2.22 11.01
N GLN A 40 0.02 2.51 12.04
CA GLN A 40 -1.44 2.38 12.00
C GLN A 40 -2.07 3.02 10.78
N LYS A 41 -1.74 4.29 10.50
CA LYS A 41 -2.30 5.03 9.35
C LYS A 41 -1.99 4.38 8.00
N VAL A 42 -0.81 3.76 7.86
CA VAL A 42 -0.41 3.09 6.63
C VAL A 42 -1.17 1.78 6.48
N ALA A 43 -1.30 1.02 7.57
CA ALA A 43 -2.10 -0.20 7.59
C ALA A 43 -3.58 0.10 7.27
N GLU A 44 -4.16 1.16 7.83
CA GLU A 44 -5.53 1.60 7.55
C GLU A 44 -5.70 1.94 6.06
N ARG A 45 -4.76 2.72 5.48
CA ARG A 45 -4.82 3.05 4.05
C ARG A 45 -4.65 1.83 3.14
N LEU A 46 -3.81 0.87 3.51
CA LEU A 46 -3.65 -0.34 2.74
C LEU A 46 -4.92 -1.22 2.83
N ASP A 47 -5.54 -1.30 4.01
CA ASP A 47 -6.80 -2.00 4.24
C ASP A 47 -7.95 -1.41 3.41
N GLU A 48 -8.06 -0.08 3.34
CA GLU A 48 -9.03 0.58 2.46
C GLU A 48 -8.84 0.18 0.98
N ILE A 49 -7.59 0.08 0.51
CA ILE A 49 -7.30 -0.34 -0.86
C ILE A 49 -7.73 -1.80 -1.05
N PHE A 50 -7.52 -2.69 -0.07
CA PHE A 50 -8.04 -4.05 -0.12
C PHE A 50 -9.57 -4.09 -0.20
N GLN A 51 -10.26 -3.25 0.57
CA GLN A 51 -11.73 -3.14 0.53
C GLN A 51 -12.25 -2.67 -0.84
N THR A 52 -11.48 -1.88 -1.59
CA THR A 52 -11.84 -1.51 -2.97
C THR A 52 -11.78 -2.68 -3.96
N GLY A 53 -11.13 -3.79 -3.59
CA GLY A 53 -10.90 -4.94 -4.46
C GLY A 53 -9.83 -4.72 -5.54
N LEU A 54 -9.06 -3.63 -5.46
CA LEU A 54 -7.97 -3.32 -6.40
C LEU A 54 -6.77 -4.27 -6.28
N VAL A 55 -6.47 -4.73 -5.07
CA VAL A 55 -5.40 -5.67 -4.73
C VAL A 55 -5.83 -6.45 -3.50
N ALA A 56 -5.37 -7.69 -3.32
CA ALA A 56 -5.57 -8.46 -2.09
C ALA A 56 -4.26 -8.60 -1.30
N TYR A 57 -4.36 -8.94 -0.01
CA TYR A 57 -3.18 -9.21 0.82
C TYR A 57 -2.27 -10.30 0.21
N VAL A 58 -2.87 -11.35 -0.37
CA VAL A 58 -2.14 -12.45 -1.02
C VAL A 58 -1.40 -12.04 -2.30
N ASP A 59 -1.78 -10.93 -2.92
CA ASP A 59 -1.09 -10.38 -4.10
C ASP A 59 0.14 -9.55 -3.73
N LEU A 60 0.34 -9.27 -2.43
CA LEU A 60 1.50 -8.55 -1.92
C LEU A 60 2.47 -9.52 -1.25
N ASP A 61 3.69 -9.58 -1.78
CA ASP A 61 4.77 -10.33 -1.17
C ASP A 61 5.22 -9.71 0.16
N GLU A 62 5.67 -10.55 1.08
CA GLU A 62 6.25 -10.13 2.37
C GLU A 62 7.39 -9.11 2.18
N ARG A 63 8.15 -9.22 1.08
CA ARG A 63 9.21 -8.26 0.73
C ARG A 63 8.67 -6.87 0.41
N ALA A 64 7.48 -6.77 -0.17
CA ALA A 64 6.85 -5.47 -0.42
C ALA A 64 6.35 -4.85 0.89
N ILE A 65 5.86 -5.67 1.82
CA ILE A 65 5.43 -5.25 3.15
C ILE A 65 6.62 -4.77 3.99
N ASP A 66 7.73 -5.51 3.97
CA ASP A 66 8.97 -5.11 4.64
C ASP A 66 9.54 -3.81 4.06
N ALA A 67 9.48 -3.62 2.74
CA ALA A 67 9.87 -2.37 2.11
C ALA A 67 8.99 -1.19 2.57
N LEU A 68 7.67 -1.38 2.71
CA LEU A 68 6.75 -0.36 3.25
C LEU A 68 7.11 0.00 4.69
N ARG A 69 7.55 -0.97 5.50
CA ARG A 69 8.02 -0.73 6.87
C ARG A 69 9.28 0.13 6.92
N GLU A 70 10.15 0.03 5.92
CA GLU A 70 11.33 0.90 5.84
C GLU A 70 11.03 2.35 5.44
N PHE A 71 9.81 2.65 4.97
CA PHE A 71 9.40 4.02 4.67
C PHE A 71 8.95 4.75 5.93
N ASN A 72 9.11 6.08 5.91
CA ASN A 72 8.41 6.95 6.85
C ASN A 72 6.89 6.91 6.59
N GLU A 73 6.11 7.25 7.62
CA GLU A 73 4.63 7.27 7.54
C GLU A 73 4.13 8.05 6.30
N GLU A 74 4.64 9.27 6.09
CA GLU A 74 4.24 10.11 4.95
C GLU A 74 4.64 9.52 3.58
N GLY A 75 5.80 8.87 3.52
CA GLY A 75 6.30 8.26 2.28
C GLY A 75 5.49 7.04 1.88
N ALA A 76 5.19 6.17 2.85
CA ALA A 76 4.34 5.01 2.65
C ALA A 76 2.92 5.44 2.24
N LEU A 77 2.32 6.44 2.91
CA LEU A 77 1.01 6.99 2.53
C LEU A 77 1.01 7.52 1.10
N SER A 78 2.05 8.24 0.68
CA SER A 78 2.18 8.76 -0.69
C SER A 78 2.34 7.67 -1.75
N VAL A 79 3.02 6.57 -1.43
CA VAL A 79 3.13 5.40 -2.30
C VAL A 79 1.78 4.71 -2.45
N LEU A 80 1.08 4.48 -1.33
CA LEU A 80 -0.25 3.84 -1.32
C LEU A 80 -1.29 4.69 -2.05
N GLN A 81 -1.25 6.01 -1.88
CA GLN A 81 -2.11 6.95 -2.59
C GLN A 81 -1.90 6.87 -4.11
N GLN A 82 -0.64 6.92 -4.58
CA GLN A 82 -0.33 6.74 -6.00
C GLN A 82 -0.77 5.36 -6.52
N PHE A 83 -0.60 4.31 -5.72
CA PHE A 83 -1.04 2.96 -6.08
C PHE A 83 -2.55 2.88 -6.27
N LYS A 84 -3.33 3.53 -5.39
CA LYS A 84 -4.79 3.62 -5.46
C LYS A 84 -5.30 4.42 -6.66
N GLU A 85 -4.62 5.51 -7.01
CA GLU A 85 -4.97 6.36 -8.16
C GLU A 85 -4.49 5.79 -9.50
N SER A 86 -3.59 4.81 -9.46
CA SER A 86 -3.08 4.14 -10.66
C SER A 86 -4.09 3.14 -11.22
N ASP A 87 -4.18 3.06 -12.54
CA ASP A 87 -4.95 2.00 -13.18
C ASP A 87 -4.19 0.66 -13.06
N LEU A 88 -4.78 -0.28 -12.30
CA LEU A 88 -4.22 -1.60 -12.10
C LEU A 88 -4.74 -2.64 -13.10
N SER A 89 -5.53 -2.23 -14.11
CA SER A 89 -6.16 -3.14 -15.08
C SER A 89 -5.12 -3.86 -15.94
N HIS A 90 -4.02 -3.19 -16.27
CA HIS A 90 -2.90 -3.77 -17.01
C HIS A 90 -1.83 -4.44 -16.12
N VAL A 91 -1.99 -4.36 -14.80
CA VAL A 91 -0.97 -4.82 -13.86
C VAL A 91 -1.17 -6.31 -13.57
N GLN A 92 -0.30 -7.15 -14.14
CA GLN A 92 -0.31 -8.60 -13.95
C GLN A 92 0.16 -9.03 -12.55
N ASN A 93 1.11 -8.30 -11.96
CA ASN A 93 1.63 -8.59 -10.62
C ASN A 93 1.56 -7.31 -9.77
N LYS A 94 0.67 -7.32 -8.76
CA LYS A 94 0.43 -6.16 -7.90
C LYS A 94 1.63 -5.88 -6.99
N SER A 95 2.29 -6.91 -6.45
CA SER A 95 3.51 -6.73 -5.62
C SER A 95 4.63 -6.05 -6.40
N ALA A 96 4.83 -6.46 -7.67
CA ALA A 96 5.86 -5.89 -8.53
C ALA A 96 5.58 -4.42 -8.87
N PHE A 97 4.31 -4.07 -9.11
CA PHE A 97 3.91 -2.69 -9.37
C PHE A 97 4.11 -1.82 -8.13
N LEU A 98 3.65 -2.27 -6.95
CA LEU A 98 3.85 -1.55 -5.69
C LEU A 98 5.35 -1.34 -5.40
N CYS A 99 6.18 -2.37 -5.61
CA CYS A 99 7.65 -2.26 -5.51
C CYS A 99 8.22 -1.22 -6.49
N GLY A 100 7.68 -1.14 -7.71
CA GLY A 100 8.06 -0.12 -8.70
C GLY A 100 7.75 1.32 -8.24
N VAL A 101 6.56 1.53 -7.66
CA VAL A 101 6.15 2.82 -7.08
C VAL A 101 7.05 3.18 -5.91
N MET A 102 7.28 2.23 -4.98
CA MET A 102 8.21 2.39 -3.85
C MET A 102 9.62 2.73 -4.31
N LYS A 103 10.14 2.05 -5.33
CA LYS A 103 11.49 2.28 -5.88
C LYS A 103 11.63 3.69 -6.44
N THR A 104 10.65 4.14 -7.22
CA THR A 104 10.63 5.49 -7.80
C THR A 104 10.53 6.55 -6.71
N TYR A 105 9.70 6.31 -5.69
CA TYR A 105 9.60 7.18 -4.52
C TYR A 105 10.95 7.29 -3.77
N ARG A 106 11.62 6.17 -3.48
CA ARG A 106 12.93 6.19 -2.81
C ARG A 106 14.01 6.90 -3.63
N GLN A 107 13.93 6.78 -4.96
CA GLN A 107 14.85 7.44 -5.88
C GLN A 107 14.68 8.97 -5.88
N ARG A 108 13.43 9.47 -5.87
CA ARG A 108 13.16 10.92 -5.81
C ARG A 108 13.55 11.53 -4.46
N GLU A 109 13.32 10.82 -3.36
CA GLU A 109 13.66 11.28 -2.00
C GLU A 109 15.17 11.50 -1.83
N LYS A 110 15.98 10.53 -2.26
CA LYS A 110 17.44 10.60 -2.15
C LYS A 110 18.09 11.65 -3.06
N GLN A 111 17.43 12.03 -4.15
CA GLN A 111 17.98 12.99 -5.13
C GLN A 111 17.56 14.43 -4.90
N GLY A 112 16.82 14.75 -3.83
CA GLY A 112 16.50 16.13 -3.46
C GLY A 112 15.81 16.90 -4.59
N SER A 113 14.55 16.58 -4.87
CA SER A 113 13.57 17.46 -5.53
C SER A 113 13.95 18.12 -6.88
N LYS A 114 14.92 17.59 -7.65
CA LYS A 114 15.27 18.15 -8.97
C LYS A 114 14.99 17.23 -10.16
N VAL A 115 14.05 16.30 -10.05
CA VAL A 115 13.68 15.46 -11.18
C VAL A 115 12.20 15.64 -11.49
N GLN A 116 11.97 16.26 -12.66
CA GLN A 116 10.68 16.50 -13.28
C GLN A 116 9.77 15.27 -13.19
N GLU A 117 8.53 15.53 -12.79
CA GLU A 117 7.32 14.79 -13.15
C GLU A 117 7.40 14.32 -14.61
N SER A 118 7.95 13.12 -14.82
CA SER A 118 8.06 12.48 -16.13
C SER A 118 7.34 11.15 -16.01
N THR A 119 6.01 11.21 -16.08
CA THR A 119 5.11 10.12 -16.56
C THR A 119 3.63 10.53 -16.48
N LYS A 120 3.30 11.72 -17.00
CA LYS A 120 2.09 11.81 -17.84
C LYS A 120 2.52 11.57 -19.29
N GLY A 121 2.57 10.29 -19.65
CA GLY A 121 2.62 9.80 -21.03
C GLY A 121 3.91 10.08 -21.84
N PRO A 122 4.26 9.20 -22.79
CA PRO A 122 5.18 9.56 -23.86
C PRO A 122 4.53 10.63 -24.75
N ASP A 123 5.11 11.82 -24.76
CA ASP A 123 5.14 12.81 -25.84
C ASP A 123 4.04 12.66 -26.93
N GLU A 124 2.86 13.26 -26.71
CA GLU A 124 1.82 13.40 -27.73
C GLU A 124 2.10 14.53 -28.75
N ALA A 125 3.35 14.98 -28.92
CA ALA A 125 3.68 16.09 -29.81
C ALA A 125 4.25 15.67 -31.19
N LYS A 126 4.23 14.38 -31.55
CA LYS A 126 4.84 13.89 -32.81
C LYS A 126 4.03 12.90 -33.66
N ILE A 127 2.73 12.73 -33.43
CA ILE A 127 1.89 11.91 -34.33
C ILE A 127 1.34 12.76 -35.50
N LYS A 128 2.16 12.87 -36.55
CA LYS A 128 1.81 12.86 -38.00
C LYS A 128 0.56 13.66 -38.43
N VAL A 129 0.68 14.83 -39.07
CA VAL A 129 0.90 14.99 -40.54
C VAL A 129 0.36 13.82 -41.38
N LYS A 130 -0.93 13.88 -41.77
CA LYS A 130 -1.47 13.83 -43.16
C LYS A 130 -2.93 13.34 -43.22
N LEU A 131 -3.70 13.97 -44.12
CA LEU A 131 -5.03 13.63 -44.67
C LEU A 131 -6.20 14.12 -43.79
N ASP A 132 -7.05 15.08 -44.21
CA ASP A 132 -7.76 15.12 -45.49
C ASP A 132 -8.08 16.56 -45.93
N VAL A 133 -7.87 16.82 -47.22
CA VAL A 133 -8.38 17.97 -47.97
C VAL A 133 -9.89 17.81 -48.09
N VAL A 134 -10.69 18.82 -47.71
CA VAL A 134 -12.16 19.06 -47.98
C VAL A 134 -12.66 19.80 -46.72
N MET A 135 -12.95 21.10 -46.67
CA MET A 135 -13.68 21.96 -47.59
C MET A 135 -13.23 23.42 -47.45
N LYS A 136 -12.52 23.94 -48.44
CA LYS A 136 -12.82 25.28 -48.94
C LYS A 136 -13.93 25.09 -49.99
N SER A 137 -14.91 25.99 -49.98
CA SER A 137 -16.08 26.08 -50.88
C SER A 137 -17.41 25.57 -50.30
N ASN A 138 -18.03 26.41 -49.49
CA ASN A 138 -19.39 26.88 -49.78
C ASN A 138 -19.55 28.32 -49.30
#